data_AF-A0A9Q0HLD1-F1
#
_entry.id   AF-A0A9Q0HLD1-F1
#
_cell.length_a   1.000
_cell.length_b   1.000
_cell.length_c   1.000
_cell.angle_alpha   90.00
_cell.angle_beta   90.00
_cell.angle_gamma   90.00
#
_symmetry.space_group_name_H-M   'P 1'
#
loop_
_entity.id
_entity.type
_entity.pdbx_description
1 polymer ?
#
loop_
_entity_poly.entity_id
_entity_poly.type
_entity_poly.pdbx_seq_one_letter_code
_entity_poly.pdbx_strand_id
1 'polypeptide(L)'
;MASDGNRSALCNNNLVQHGLFEQSGPLAIRRDHLMAAQMVDLSKVMEFLAIKESHARVFLMHHRWNVERVFDSLERKGLARLFAESGVPFVEDDVVGFNLDQLPTQHEVDRLSFMCTVCCEEVGAMEVTGMECGHCFCNSCWTTHFITRIDDGQACRIRCMAIHCNSICDYQTVRLLLSAWDPLVSARFDHLLMESYIDDNDLACWCPSNPPCGSAIRVGIRSDPYCEVECVCGIQFCFNCFSNAHSPCTCHIWRMWVKRCEVEGQNTGWIEANTKVCPGCGNAVIKAGGCNQMTCRCGQTFCWLCGGPTGKSHCLEGHSCNSFTKAELLGPTSQDFFRYKHYYVRYRCHNDSLEMETLLKQSLQNKKCPLPFSLSPHPTDRPTRDENWVLVGIQKLLLSRRFLIYTYPFAFYMFGNELAGNDLPNKDIRQNFI
;
A
#
# COMPACT_ATOMS: atom_id res chain seq x y z
N MET A 1 -56.16 21.80 -31.55
CA MET A 1 -55.66 20.95 -32.65
C MET A 1 -54.15 21.03 -32.58
N ALA A 2 -53.56 20.10 -31.81
CA ALA A 2 -52.75 18.98 -32.32
C ALA A 2 -51.37 19.48 -32.79
N SER A 3 -50.21 18.97 -32.37
CA SER A 3 -49.82 17.66 -31.84
C SER A 3 -48.33 17.77 -31.45
N ASP A 4 -47.94 17.39 -30.23
CA ASP A 4 -47.12 16.20 -29.90
C ASP A 4 -45.60 16.38 -29.99
N GLY A 5 -44.87 15.84 -28.99
CA GLY A 5 -43.45 15.52 -29.19
C GLY A 5 -42.46 15.56 -28.00
N ASN A 6 -42.85 15.08 -26.82
CA ASN A 6 -42.03 14.30 -25.86
C ASN A 6 -40.48 14.22 -26.07
N ARG A 7 -39.65 14.66 -25.09
CA ARG A 7 -38.64 13.82 -24.39
C ARG A 7 -37.67 14.57 -23.44
N SER A 8 -37.41 13.86 -22.34
CA SER A 8 -36.21 13.80 -21.48
C SER A 8 -35.89 14.97 -20.55
N ALA A 9 -36.12 14.67 -19.27
CA ALA A 9 -35.61 15.32 -18.08
C ALA A 9 -34.07 15.46 -18.11
N LEU A 10 -33.62 16.68 -17.82
CA LEU A 10 -32.26 17.04 -17.46
C LEU A 10 -31.91 16.39 -16.12
N CYS A 11 -31.03 15.39 -16.14
CA CYS A 11 -30.38 14.89 -14.94
C CYS A 11 -29.03 15.60 -14.81
N ASN A 12 -28.84 16.30 -13.69
CA ASN A 12 -27.63 17.01 -13.30
C ASN A 12 -26.39 16.09 -13.31
N ASN A 13 -25.50 16.31 -14.28
CA ASN A 13 -24.10 15.90 -14.19
C ASN A 13 -23.32 17.00 -13.44
N ASN A 14 -23.22 16.87 -12.11
CA ASN A 14 -22.22 17.58 -11.33
C ASN A 14 -21.05 16.62 -11.07
N LEU A 15 -20.09 16.63 -11.99
CA LEU A 15 -18.76 16.06 -11.80
C LEU A 15 -17.74 17.10 -12.22
N VAL A 16 -16.83 17.38 -11.30
CA VAL A 16 -15.51 17.99 -11.50
C VAL A 16 -15.52 19.46 -11.85
N GLN A 17 -15.49 20.32 -10.83
CA GLN A 17 -14.67 21.53 -10.86
C GLN A 17 -14.40 22.08 -9.45
N HIS A 18 -13.12 22.35 -9.20
CA HIS A 18 -12.52 23.08 -8.08
C HIS A 18 -12.34 22.37 -6.73
N GLY A 19 -11.09 21.99 -6.45
CA GLY A 19 -10.64 21.58 -5.13
C GLY A 19 -9.25 20.95 -5.06
N LEU A 20 -8.26 21.44 -5.83
CA LEU A 20 -6.84 21.11 -5.62
C LEU A 20 -6.33 21.86 -4.39
N PHE A 21 -6.69 21.36 -3.21
CA PHE A 21 -5.85 21.51 -2.03
C PHE A 21 -5.19 20.15 -1.80
N GLU A 22 -3.87 20.15 -1.67
CA GLU A 22 -3.07 19.00 -1.24
C GLU A 22 -3.79 18.26 -0.11
N GLN A 23 -4.39 17.12 -0.42
CA GLN A 23 -4.83 16.20 0.62
C GLN A 23 -3.56 15.61 1.21
N SER A 24 -3.15 16.12 2.38
CA SER A 24 -1.96 15.72 3.12
C SER A 24 -2.06 14.30 3.73
N GLY A 25 -2.94 13.45 3.19
CA GLY A 25 -3.24 12.12 3.71
C GLY A 25 -3.16 11.03 2.64
N PRO A 26 -3.13 9.75 3.05
CA PRO A 26 -3.11 8.63 2.12
C PRO A 26 -4.37 8.60 1.23
N LEU A 27 -4.18 8.57 -0.08
CA LEU A 27 -5.24 8.42 -1.08
C LEU A 27 -5.37 6.96 -1.50
N ALA A 28 -6.55 6.38 -1.34
CA ALA A 28 -6.82 5.04 -1.86
C ALA A 28 -7.09 5.07 -3.38
N ILE A 29 -6.40 4.22 -4.12
CA ILE A 29 -6.54 4.03 -5.57
C ILE A 29 -7.07 2.63 -5.81
N ARG A 30 -8.32 2.51 -6.28
CA ARG A 30 -8.83 1.21 -6.73
C ARG A 30 -8.23 0.85 -8.09
N ARG A 31 -8.07 -0.45 -8.37
CA ARG A 31 -7.51 -0.94 -9.65
C ARG A 31 -8.23 -0.39 -10.88
N ASP A 32 -9.56 -0.22 -10.82
CA ASP A 32 -10.36 0.36 -11.91
C ASP A 32 -10.09 1.86 -12.15
N HIS A 33 -9.49 2.56 -11.19
CA HIS A 33 -9.09 3.96 -11.31
C HIS A 33 -7.59 4.16 -11.54
N LEU A 34 -6.83 3.07 -11.71
CA LEU A 34 -5.39 3.12 -11.85
C LEU A 34 -4.94 3.91 -13.08
N MET A 35 -5.60 3.67 -14.22
CA MET A 35 -5.36 4.43 -15.46
C MET A 35 -5.62 5.92 -15.30
N ALA A 36 -6.69 6.29 -14.58
CA ALA A 36 -7.00 7.70 -14.33
C ALA A 36 -5.94 8.35 -13.44
N ALA A 37 -5.47 7.65 -12.40
CA ALA A 37 -4.40 8.14 -11.53
C ALA A 37 -3.09 8.31 -12.30
N GLN A 38 -2.74 7.36 -13.17
CA GLN A 38 -1.57 7.44 -14.04
C GLN A 38 -1.65 8.65 -14.98
N MET A 39 -2.81 8.86 -15.61
CA MET A 39 -3.01 9.95 -16.55
C MET A 39 -2.90 11.32 -15.87
N VAL A 40 -3.39 11.47 -14.62
CA VAL A 40 -3.22 12.72 -13.86
C VAL A 40 -1.75 13.11 -13.69
N ASP A 41 -0.86 12.14 -13.41
CA ASP A 41 0.57 12.44 -13.26
C ASP A 41 1.28 12.64 -14.60
N LEU A 42 0.89 11.89 -15.63
CA LEU A 42 1.36 12.11 -17.00
C LEU A 42 1.02 13.52 -17.48
N SER A 43 -0.24 13.95 -17.35
CA SER A 43 -0.69 15.27 -17.78
C SER A 43 0.09 16.40 -17.12
N LYS A 44 0.39 16.30 -15.81
CA LYS A 44 1.23 17.30 -15.12
C LYS A 44 2.61 17.47 -15.77
N VAL A 45 3.27 16.36 -16.10
CA VAL A 45 4.61 16.39 -16.71
C VAL A 45 4.54 16.85 -18.16
N MET A 46 3.54 16.37 -18.91
CA MET A 46 3.31 16.75 -20.30
C MET A 46 3.04 18.26 -20.44
N GLU A 47 2.14 18.81 -19.62
CA GLU A 47 1.77 20.23 -19.64
C GLU A 47 2.94 21.12 -19.21
N PHE A 48 3.69 20.72 -18.19
CA PHE A 48 4.80 21.53 -17.67
C PHE A 48 6.01 21.54 -18.62
N LEU A 49 6.34 20.42 -19.25
CA LEU A 49 7.49 20.28 -20.14
C LEU A 49 7.16 20.46 -21.63
N ALA A 50 5.87 20.54 -21.99
CA ALA A 50 5.38 20.54 -23.37
C ALA A 50 5.90 19.35 -24.21
N ILE A 51 5.87 18.15 -23.64
CA ILE A 51 6.36 16.90 -24.27
C ILE A 51 5.23 15.90 -24.56
N LYS A 52 5.52 14.92 -25.42
CA LYS A 52 4.61 13.81 -25.73
C LYS A 52 4.43 12.86 -24.53
N GLU A 53 3.31 12.15 -24.50
CA GLU A 53 3.00 11.17 -23.44
C GLU A 53 4.09 10.10 -23.29
N SER A 54 4.65 9.62 -24.40
CA SER A 54 5.73 8.62 -24.42
C SER A 54 6.95 9.08 -23.64
N HIS A 55 7.40 10.33 -23.82
CA HIS A 55 8.52 10.93 -23.10
C HIS A 55 8.19 11.17 -21.63
N ALA A 56 7.01 11.73 -21.34
CA ALA A 56 6.56 11.97 -19.97
C ALA A 56 6.51 10.68 -19.16
N ARG A 57 6.03 9.59 -19.76
CA ARG A 57 5.98 8.26 -19.14
C ARG A 57 7.38 7.74 -18.82
N VAL A 58 8.31 7.83 -19.76
CA VAL A 58 9.70 7.40 -19.53
C VAL A 58 10.35 8.20 -18.40
N PHE A 59 10.13 9.52 -18.34
CA PHE A 59 10.63 10.36 -17.24
C PHE A 59 10.02 9.95 -15.91
N LEU A 60 8.71 9.77 -15.83
CA LEU A 60 8.05 9.34 -14.60
C LEU A 60 8.56 7.98 -14.15
N MET A 61 8.69 7.01 -15.06
CA MET A 61 9.22 5.69 -14.71
C MET A 61 10.66 5.76 -14.23
N HIS A 62 11.53 6.54 -14.88
CA HIS A 62 12.90 6.77 -14.43
C HIS A 62 12.94 7.37 -13.01
N HIS A 63 12.03 8.30 -12.73
CA HIS A 63 11.91 8.98 -11.44
C HIS A 63 10.95 8.31 -10.45
N ARG A 64 10.61 7.03 -10.65
CA ARG A 64 9.74 6.24 -9.74
C ARG A 64 8.36 6.87 -9.50
N TRP A 65 7.75 7.36 -10.58
CA TRP A 65 6.44 8.02 -10.61
C TRP A 65 6.30 9.20 -9.64
N ASN A 66 7.41 9.81 -9.24
CA ASN A 66 7.43 11.00 -8.42
C ASN A 66 7.59 12.24 -9.30
N VAL A 67 6.48 12.96 -9.50
CA VAL A 67 6.40 14.18 -10.32
C VAL A 67 7.35 15.26 -9.80
N GLU A 68 7.44 15.46 -8.48
CA GLU A 68 8.36 16.46 -7.89
C GLU A 68 9.81 16.13 -8.20
N ARG A 69 10.22 14.85 -8.16
CA ARG A 69 11.59 14.44 -8.53
C ARG A 69 11.92 14.75 -9.98
N VAL A 70 10.95 14.68 -10.90
CA VAL A 70 11.15 15.07 -12.30
C VAL A 70 11.44 16.57 -12.38
N PHE A 71 10.62 17.39 -11.72
CA PHE A 71 10.77 18.85 -11.71
C PHE A 71 12.06 19.29 -11.01
N ASP A 72 12.41 18.69 -9.87
CA ASP A 72 13.67 18.94 -9.17
C ASP A 72 14.89 18.56 -10.02
N SER A 73 14.79 17.49 -10.82
CA SER A 73 15.85 17.07 -11.73
C SER A 73 16.02 18.06 -12.88
N LEU A 74 14.89 18.50 -13.46
CA LEU A 74 14.87 19.52 -14.50
C LEU A 74 15.50 20.82 -14.01
N GLU A 75 15.09 21.33 -12.85
CA GLU A 75 15.59 22.60 -12.30
C GLU A 75 17.09 22.56 -12.05
N ARG A 76 17.62 21.43 -11.54
CA ARG A 76 19.04 21.31 -11.21
C ARG A 76 19.94 20.95 -12.39
N LYS A 77 19.46 20.14 -13.35
CA LYS A 77 20.30 19.53 -14.39
C LYS A 77 19.97 20.02 -15.81
N GLY A 78 18.80 20.61 -16.03
CA GLY A 78 18.31 21.02 -17.33
C GLY A 78 17.71 19.89 -18.18
N LEU A 79 17.00 20.28 -19.25
CA LEU A 79 16.21 19.38 -20.09
C LEU A 79 17.06 18.33 -20.83
N ALA A 80 18.19 18.74 -21.43
CA ALA A 80 19.05 17.82 -22.19
C ALA A 80 19.57 16.64 -21.35
N ARG A 81 19.92 16.88 -20.08
CA ARG A 81 20.37 15.82 -19.17
C ARG A 81 19.22 14.91 -18.74
N LEU A 82 18.02 15.46 -18.53
CA LEU A 82 16.82 14.66 -18.21
C LEU A 82 16.51 13.64 -19.31
N PHE A 83 16.58 14.06 -20.58
CA PHE A 83 16.39 13.19 -21.74
C PHE A 83 17.47 12.09 -21.81
N ALA A 84 18.74 12.48 -21.73
CA ALA A 84 19.86 11.55 -21.84
C ALA A 84 19.89 10.49 -20.71
N GLU A 85 19.68 10.90 -19.45
CA GLU A 85 19.68 9.99 -18.29
C GLU A 85 18.48 9.03 -18.31
N SER A 86 17.34 9.46 -18.88
CA SER A 86 16.12 8.65 -18.98
C SER A 86 16.09 7.71 -20.19
N GLY A 87 17.08 7.81 -21.09
CA GLY A 87 17.13 7.00 -22.32
C GLY A 87 16.10 7.45 -23.36
N VAL A 88 15.81 8.75 -23.43
CA VAL A 88 14.99 9.35 -24.48
C VAL A 88 15.91 10.11 -25.43
N PRO A 89 15.85 9.89 -26.75
CA PRO A 89 16.63 10.67 -27.70
C PRO A 89 16.24 12.15 -27.61
N PHE A 90 17.22 13.02 -27.39
CA PHE A 90 17.02 14.47 -27.40
C PHE A 90 17.09 14.95 -28.85
N VAL A 91 15.94 15.30 -29.42
CA VAL A 91 15.86 15.97 -30.71
C VAL A 91 15.59 17.44 -30.40
N GLU A 92 16.58 18.31 -30.60
CA GLU A 92 16.29 19.74 -30.68
C GLU A 92 15.37 19.93 -31.89
N ASP A 93 14.21 20.57 -31.67
CA ASP A 93 13.35 21.02 -32.77
C ASP A 93 14.12 22.07 -33.58
N ASP A 94 15.00 21.62 -34.47
CA ASP A 94 15.63 22.41 -35.52
C ASP A 94 15.80 21.54 -36.77
N VAL A 95 14.89 21.77 -37.71
CA VAL A 95 15.10 21.73 -39.17
C VAL A 95 15.87 20.52 -39.73
N VAL A 96 15.15 19.43 -39.94
CA VAL A 96 15.32 18.66 -41.19
C VAL A 96 14.06 18.83 -42.00
N GLY A 97 14.09 19.81 -42.89
CA GLY A 97 13.08 19.96 -43.93
C GLY A 97 13.08 18.73 -44.82
N PHE A 98 12.18 17.79 -44.52
CA PHE A 98 11.66 16.90 -45.56
C PHE A 98 10.80 17.75 -46.47
N ASN A 99 11.34 18.03 -47.66
CA ASN A 99 10.63 18.71 -48.73
C ASN A 99 9.39 17.86 -49.07
N LEU A 100 8.20 18.35 -48.72
CA LEU A 100 6.93 17.63 -48.89
C LEU A 100 6.46 17.56 -50.36
N ASP A 101 7.29 18.02 -51.31
CA ASP A 101 6.93 18.15 -52.73
C ASP A 101 7.28 16.91 -53.57
N GLN A 102 7.78 15.82 -52.97
CA GLN A 102 7.98 14.53 -53.65
C GLN A 102 7.58 13.35 -52.75
N LEU A 103 6.28 13.18 -52.55
CA LEU A 103 5.74 11.90 -52.04
C LEU A 103 5.84 10.87 -53.17
N PRO A 104 6.57 9.74 -52.98
CA PRO A 104 6.56 8.64 -53.94
C PRO A 104 5.13 8.12 -54.11
N THR A 105 4.77 7.74 -55.32
CA THR A 105 3.47 7.09 -55.55
C THR A 105 3.42 5.75 -54.81
N GLN A 106 2.24 5.29 -54.39
CA GLN A 106 2.04 4.03 -53.64
C GLN A 106 2.78 2.83 -54.27
N HIS A 107 2.88 2.81 -55.60
CA HIS A 107 3.56 1.79 -56.41
C HIS A 107 5.10 1.80 -56.33
N GLU A 108 5.73 2.90 -55.94
CA GLU A 108 7.19 3.01 -55.81
C GLU A 108 7.67 2.57 -54.41
N VAL A 109 6.84 2.72 -53.38
CA VAL A 109 7.12 2.29 -52.01
C VAL A 109 7.11 0.76 -51.89
N ASP A 110 6.22 0.08 -52.63
CA ASP A 110 6.11 -1.38 -52.65
C ASP A 110 7.36 -2.10 -53.22
N ARG A 111 8.25 -1.38 -53.93
CA ARG A 111 9.49 -1.94 -54.50
C ARG A 111 10.74 -1.68 -53.68
N LEU A 112 10.64 -0.92 -52.59
CA LEU A 112 11.75 -0.68 -51.69
C LEU A 112 11.88 -1.90 -50.76
N SER A 113 12.90 -2.72 -50.98
CA SER A 113 13.29 -3.78 -50.06
C SER A 113 14.26 -3.24 -49.01
N PHE A 114 14.13 -3.75 -47.79
CA PHE A 114 14.99 -3.43 -46.65
C PHE A 114 15.63 -4.72 -46.14
N MET A 115 16.95 -4.73 -45.98
CA MET A 115 17.67 -5.85 -45.40
C MET A 115 17.73 -5.70 -43.88
N CYS A 116 17.03 -6.57 -43.16
CA CYS A 116 17.07 -6.57 -41.71
C CYS A 116 18.40 -7.09 -41.19
N THR A 117 19.12 -6.31 -40.39
CA THR A 117 20.44 -6.70 -39.85
C THR A 117 20.39 -7.73 -38.71
N VAL A 118 19.19 -8.14 -38.29
CA VAL A 118 19.00 -9.09 -37.18
C VAL A 118 18.70 -10.50 -37.70
N CYS A 119 17.73 -10.64 -38.62
CA CYS A 119 17.44 -11.93 -39.26
C CYS A 119 18.16 -12.12 -40.60
N CYS A 120 18.79 -11.08 -41.15
CA CYS A 120 19.45 -11.09 -42.46
C CYS A 120 18.49 -11.35 -43.64
N GLU A 121 17.20 -11.05 -43.48
CA GLU A 121 16.18 -11.22 -44.52
C GLU A 121 15.85 -9.88 -45.21
N GLU A 122 15.50 -9.95 -46.50
CA GLU A 122 14.94 -8.82 -47.24
C GLU A 122 13.42 -8.77 -47.03
N VAL A 123 12.93 -7.64 -46.53
CA VAL A 123 11.51 -7.40 -46.26
C VAL A 123 11.00 -6.18 -47.03
N GLY A 124 9.70 -6.10 -47.27
CA GLY A 124 9.10 -4.93 -47.90
C GLY A 124 9.12 -3.70 -46.98
N ALA A 125 9.12 -2.49 -47.54
CA ALA A 125 9.11 -1.25 -46.76
C ALA A 125 7.96 -1.16 -45.74
N MET A 126 6.81 -1.79 -46.00
CA MET A 126 5.65 -1.83 -45.09
C MET A 126 5.86 -2.77 -43.88
N GLU A 127 6.85 -3.65 -43.92
CA GLU A 127 7.18 -4.61 -42.87
C GLU A 127 8.35 -4.14 -42.00
N VAL A 128 8.70 -2.86 -42.09
CA VAL A 128 9.79 -2.24 -41.34
C VAL A 128 9.24 -1.17 -40.43
N THR A 129 9.65 -1.21 -39.16
CA THR A 129 9.34 -0.16 -38.19
C THR A 129 10.62 0.48 -37.70
N GLY A 130 10.66 1.82 -37.74
CA GLY A 130 11.70 2.65 -37.15
C GLY A 130 11.31 3.15 -35.76
N MET A 131 12.29 3.30 -34.88
CA MET A 131 12.12 3.93 -33.57
C MET A 131 12.58 5.38 -33.58
N GLU A 132 12.23 6.17 -32.57
CA GLU A 132 12.67 7.57 -32.42
C GLU A 132 14.21 7.73 -32.36
N CYS A 133 14.93 6.66 -32.01
CA CYS A 133 16.39 6.62 -32.06
C CYS A 133 16.97 6.45 -33.48
N GLY A 134 16.13 6.41 -34.51
CA GLY A 134 16.53 6.27 -35.92
C GLY A 134 16.84 4.85 -36.38
N HIS A 135 16.81 3.86 -35.49
CA HIS A 135 17.06 2.46 -35.86
C HIS A 135 15.80 1.77 -36.38
N CYS A 136 15.95 1.04 -37.48
CA CYS A 136 14.87 0.32 -38.17
C CYS A 136 15.17 -1.18 -38.22
N PHE A 137 14.13 -2.01 -38.01
CA PHE A 137 14.19 -3.46 -38.14
C PHE A 137 12.87 -3.99 -38.67
N CYS A 138 12.85 -5.23 -39.17
CA CYS A 138 11.61 -5.84 -39.60
C CYS A 138 10.65 -6.08 -38.43
N ASN A 139 9.35 -6.07 -38.71
CA ASN A 139 8.29 -6.19 -37.70
C ASN A 139 8.36 -7.53 -36.96
N SER A 140 8.77 -8.62 -37.63
CA SER A 140 8.94 -9.93 -36.99
C SER A 140 10.04 -9.93 -35.92
N CYS A 141 11.19 -9.30 -36.20
CA CYS A 141 12.27 -9.13 -35.23
C CYS A 141 11.86 -8.23 -34.07
N TRP A 142 11.14 -7.12 -34.33
CA TRP A 142 10.62 -6.26 -33.27
C TRP A 142 9.66 -7.00 -32.35
N THR A 143 8.66 -7.67 -32.92
CA THR A 143 7.66 -8.42 -32.15
C THR A 143 8.32 -9.51 -31.31
N THR A 144 9.25 -10.27 -31.88
CA THR A 144 9.98 -11.31 -31.15
C THR A 144 10.77 -10.71 -29.98
N HIS A 145 11.51 -9.63 -30.21
CA HIS A 145 12.24 -8.91 -29.17
C HIS A 145 11.32 -8.41 -28.06
N PHE A 146 10.15 -7.84 -28.40
CA PHE A 146 9.19 -7.37 -27.40
C PHE A 146 8.62 -8.50 -26.55
N ILE A 147 8.23 -9.62 -27.17
CA ILE A 147 7.73 -10.80 -26.46
C ILE A 147 8.79 -11.30 -25.48
N THR A 148 10.03 -11.49 -25.94
CA THR A 148 11.14 -11.92 -25.08
C THR A 148 11.35 -10.96 -23.91
N ARG A 149 11.32 -9.64 -24.15
CA ARG A 149 11.49 -8.66 -23.07
C ARG A 149 10.32 -8.63 -22.09
N ILE A 150 9.10 -8.89 -22.56
CA ILE A 150 7.94 -9.03 -21.68
C ILE A 150 8.09 -10.28 -20.81
N ASP A 151 8.48 -11.41 -21.40
CA ASP A 151 8.68 -12.68 -20.68
C ASP A 151 9.84 -12.60 -19.67
N ASP A 152 10.88 -11.80 -19.98
CA ASP A 152 12.00 -11.49 -19.06
C ASP A 152 11.62 -10.51 -17.93
N GLY A 153 10.36 -10.07 -17.85
CA GLY A 153 9.89 -9.11 -16.84
C GLY A 153 10.32 -7.66 -17.09
N GLN A 154 10.74 -7.32 -18.31
CA GLN A 154 11.20 -5.98 -18.72
C GLN A 154 10.16 -5.21 -19.55
N ALA A 155 8.88 -5.60 -19.49
CA ALA A 155 7.78 -4.98 -20.23
C ALA A 155 7.73 -3.44 -20.09
N CYS A 156 8.14 -2.94 -18.93
CA CYS A 156 8.06 -1.53 -18.57
C CYS A 156 9.18 -0.68 -19.20
N ARG A 157 10.31 -1.27 -19.63
CA ARG A 157 11.51 -0.53 -20.09
C ARG A 157 12.21 -1.24 -21.24
N ILE A 158 11.44 -1.58 -22.28
CA ILE A 158 11.96 -2.26 -23.46
C ILE A 158 12.90 -1.30 -24.21
N ARG A 159 14.16 -1.67 -24.34
CA ARG A 159 15.16 -0.88 -25.10
C ARG A 159 15.21 -1.30 -26.56
N CYS A 160 15.70 -0.39 -27.40
CA CYS A 160 16.02 -0.68 -28.79
C CYS A 160 16.98 -1.88 -28.90
N MET A 161 16.79 -2.70 -29.93
CA MET A 161 17.62 -3.89 -30.17
C MET A 161 19.01 -3.57 -30.77
N ALA A 162 19.23 -2.33 -31.21
CA ALA A 162 20.53 -1.90 -31.74
C ALA A 162 21.62 -1.95 -30.66
N ILE A 163 22.80 -2.42 -31.05
CA ILE A 163 23.96 -2.50 -30.15
C ILE A 163 24.33 -1.09 -29.68
N HIS A 164 24.58 -0.93 -28.37
CA HIS A 164 24.90 0.34 -27.72
C HIS A 164 23.78 1.42 -27.76
N CYS A 165 22.56 1.07 -28.19
CA CYS A 165 21.42 1.98 -28.09
C CYS A 165 20.71 1.80 -26.75
N ASN A 166 20.63 2.88 -25.97
CA ASN A 166 19.92 2.90 -24.68
C ASN A 166 18.50 3.47 -24.78
N SER A 167 18.02 3.75 -25.99
CA SER A 167 16.71 4.37 -26.20
C SER A 167 15.59 3.42 -25.83
N ILE A 168 14.63 3.89 -25.04
CA ILE A 168 13.42 3.14 -24.70
C ILE A 168 12.47 3.18 -25.91
N CYS A 169 11.92 2.02 -26.27
CA CYS A 169 10.95 1.91 -27.35
C CYS A 169 9.63 2.55 -26.94
N ASP A 170 9.02 3.31 -27.86
CA ASP A 170 7.72 3.92 -27.65
C ASP A 170 6.63 2.86 -27.43
N TYR A 171 5.86 3.02 -26.34
CA TYR A 171 4.85 2.04 -25.92
C TYR A 171 3.73 1.89 -26.94
N GLN A 172 3.38 2.95 -27.69
CA GLN A 172 2.33 2.88 -28.70
C GLN A 172 2.78 1.99 -29.87
N THR A 173 4.03 2.14 -30.29
CA THR A 173 4.65 1.31 -31.31
C THR A 173 4.75 -0.16 -30.88
N VAL A 174 5.18 -0.41 -29.63
CA VAL A 174 5.20 -1.76 -29.04
C VAL A 174 3.81 -2.38 -29.07
N ARG A 175 2.80 -1.63 -28.59
CA ARG A 175 1.40 -2.08 -28.53
C ARG A 175 0.85 -2.42 -29.91
N LEU A 176 1.12 -1.58 -30.91
CA LEU A 176 0.71 -1.79 -32.30
C LEU A 176 1.28 -3.10 -32.85
N LEU A 177 2.59 -3.31 -32.75
CA LEU A 177 3.26 -4.50 -33.27
C LEU A 177 2.83 -5.78 -32.54
N LEU A 178 2.66 -5.72 -31.21
CA LEU A 178 2.12 -6.85 -30.45
C LEU A 178 0.66 -7.14 -30.78
N SER A 179 -0.17 -6.12 -30.96
CA SER A 179 -1.59 -6.31 -31.28
C SER A 179 -1.81 -6.91 -32.67
N ALA A 180 -0.94 -6.58 -33.63
CA ALA A 180 -0.93 -7.17 -34.95
C ALA A 180 -0.53 -8.65 -34.94
N TRP A 181 0.30 -9.06 -33.97
CA TRP A 181 0.73 -10.44 -33.79
C TRP A 181 -0.26 -11.28 -32.97
N ASP A 182 -0.53 -10.87 -31.74
CA ASP A 182 -1.46 -11.53 -30.83
C ASP A 182 -2.07 -10.50 -29.85
N PRO A 183 -3.38 -10.22 -29.95
CA PRO A 183 -4.09 -9.34 -29.04
C PRO A 183 -3.96 -9.72 -27.56
N LEU A 184 -3.79 -11.01 -27.22
CA LEU A 184 -3.63 -11.46 -25.83
C LEU A 184 -2.28 -11.02 -25.24
N VAL A 185 -1.21 -11.07 -26.05
CA VAL A 185 0.11 -10.59 -25.63
C VAL A 185 0.10 -9.07 -25.45
N SER A 186 -0.56 -8.35 -26.35
CA SER A 186 -0.76 -6.90 -26.23
C SER A 186 -1.54 -6.54 -24.95
N ALA A 187 -2.61 -7.27 -24.63
CA ALA A 187 -3.35 -7.08 -23.38
C ALA A 187 -2.50 -7.37 -22.13
N ARG A 188 -1.64 -8.41 -22.17
CA ARG A 188 -0.68 -8.71 -21.11
C ARG A 188 0.33 -7.58 -20.92
N PHE A 189 0.84 -7.01 -22.01
CA PHE A 189 1.72 -5.84 -21.97
C PHE A 189 1.03 -4.62 -21.34
N ASP A 190 -0.19 -4.30 -21.76
CA ASP A 190 -0.98 -3.20 -21.20
C ASP A 190 -1.19 -3.38 -19.68
N HIS A 191 -1.45 -4.63 -19.23
CA HIS A 191 -1.60 -4.94 -17.81
C HIS A 191 -0.30 -4.72 -17.02
N LEU A 192 0.83 -5.24 -17.50
CA LEU A 192 2.14 -5.08 -16.85
C LEU A 192 2.55 -3.60 -16.77
N LEU A 193 2.33 -2.85 -17.86
CA LEU A 193 2.62 -1.44 -17.90
C LEU A 193 1.75 -0.65 -16.92
N MET A 194 0.48 -1.05 -16.75
CA MET A 194 -0.42 -0.45 -15.78
C MET A 194 0.01 -0.75 -14.33
N GLU A 195 0.33 -2.01 -14.00
CA GLU A 195 0.74 -2.39 -12.63
C GLU A 195 2.06 -1.74 -12.21
N SER A 196 2.96 -1.50 -13.19
CA SER A 196 4.22 -0.79 -12.95
C SER A 196 4.06 0.59 -12.32
N TYR A 197 2.90 1.24 -12.50
CA TYR A 197 2.61 2.52 -11.86
C TYR A 197 2.60 2.44 -10.33
N ILE A 198 2.19 1.30 -9.75
CA ILE A 198 2.25 1.09 -8.31
C ILE A 198 3.61 0.51 -7.93
N ASP A 199 4.08 -0.48 -8.69
CA ASP A 199 5.28 -1.24 -8.32
C ASP A 199 6.57 -0.39 -8.35
N ASP A 200 6.68 0.55 -9.30
CA ASP A 200 7.82 1.46 -9.41
C ASP A 200 7.67 2.72 -8.53
N ASN A 201 6.55 2.91 -7.83
CA ASN A 201 6.25 4.16 -7.13
C ASN A 201 6.52 4.06 -5.63
N ASP A 202 7.57 4.75 -5.17
CA ASP A 202 7.96 4.76 -3.74
C ASP A 202 6.85 5.34 -2.82
N LEU A 203 5.90 6.08 -3.40
CA LEU A 203 4.79 6.70 -2.69
C LEU A 203 3.49 5.92 -2.83
N ALA A 204 3.49 4.76 -3.50
CA ALA A 204 2.30 3.91 -3.62
C ALA A 204 2.60 2.46 -3.26
N CYS A 205 1.58 1.74 -2.80
CA CYS A 205 1.70 0.31 -2.57
C CYS A 205 0.37 -0.41 -2.73
N TRP A 206 0.42 -1.69 -3.07
CA TRP A 206 -0.75 -2.57 -3.03
C TRP A 206 -1.18 -2.86 -1.60
N CYS A 207 -2.48 -3.05 -1.38
CA CYS A 207 -3.01 -3.55 -0.11
C CYS A 207 -2.56 -5.00 0.12
N PRO A 208 -2.03 -5.35 1.31
CA PRO A 208 -1.53 -6.69 1.63
C PRO A 208 -2.65 -7.68 1.98
N SER A 209 -3.90 -7.40 1.61
CA SER A 209 -5.03 -8.26 1.99
C SER A 209 -4.89 -9.66 1.36
N ASN A 210 -5.31 -10.68 2.11
CA ASN A 210 -5.42 -12.03 1.60
C ASN A 210 -6.86 -12.54 1.79
N PRO A 211 -7.64 -12.75 0.70
CA PRO A 211 -7.27 -12.58 -0.70
C PRO A 211 -7.03 -11.10 -1.11
N PRO A 212 -6.31 -10.82 -2.21
CA PRO A 212 -6.04 -9.46 -2.67
C PRO A 212 -7.32 -8.69 -3.00
N CYS A 213 -7.51 -7.52 -2.39
CA CYS A 213 -8.70 -6.68 -2.59
C CYS A 213 -8.60 -5.81 -3.84
N GLY A 214 -7.44 -5.78 -4.50
CA GLY A 214 -7.21 -5.02 -5.73
C GLY A 214 -7.20 -3.50 -5.56
N SER A 215 -6.92 -3.01 -4.35
CA SER A 215 -6.74 -1.58 -4.10
C SER A 215 -5.30 -1.29 -3.74
N ALA A 216 -4.80 -0.16 -4.20
CA ALA A 216 -3.52 0.42 -3.84
C ALA A 216 -3.74 1.68 -2.98
N ILE A 217 -2.71 2.12 -2.28
CA ILE A 217 -2.72 3.32 -1.46
C ILE A 217 -1.53 4.16 -1.89
N ARG A 218 -1.75 5.46 -2.12
CA ARG A 218 -0.71 6.44 -2.40
C ARG A 218 -0.59 7.43 -1.25
N VAL A 219 0.60 7.63 -0.73
CA VAL A 219 0.91 8.61 0.33
C VAL A 219 1.50 9.89 -0.27
N GLY A 220 1.30 11.02 0.40
CA GLY A 220 1.92 12.30 0.00
C GLY A 220 3.40 12.38 0.39
N ILE A 221 4.18 13.20 -0.29
CA ILE A 221 5.64 13.36 -0.08
C ILE A 221 5.98 13.87 1.34
N ARG A 222 5.04 14.56 1.97
CA ARG A 222 5.16 15.09 3.34
C ARG A 222 4.56 14.16 4.41
N SER A 223 4.23 12.91 4.09
CA SER A 223 3.68 11.98 5.08
C SER A 223 4.74 11.61 6.13
N ASP A 224 4.35 11.66 7.39
CA ASP A 224 5.15 11.34 8.57
C ASP A 224 5.83 9.94 8.44
N PRO A 225 7.05 9.69 8.97
CA PRO A 225 7.75 8.40 8.90
C PRO A 225 7.00 7.21 9.51
N TYR A 226 5.84 7.47 10.12
CA TYR A 226 4.95 6.54 10.82
C TYR A 226 3.61 6.33 10.09
N CYS A 227 3.60 6.37 8.75
CA CYS A 227 2.36 6.27 7.97
C CYS A 227 1.73 4.87 8.08
N GLU A 228 0.93 4.65 9.12
CA GLU A 228 -0.10 3.62 9.13
C GLU A 228 -1.19 4.02 8.15
N VAL A 229 -1.50 3.13 7.22
CA VAL A 229 -2.49 3.39 6.17
C VAL A 229 -3.67 2.44 6.33
N GLU A 230 -4.85 2.92 5.98
CA GLU A 230 -6.07 2.12 5.93
C GLU A 230 -6.52 1.96 4.48
N CYS A 231 -6.67 0.71 4.05
CA CYS A 231 -7.26 0.40 2.76
C CYS A 231 -8.79 0.54 2.83
N VAL A 232 -9.43 0.80 1.69
CA VAL A 232 -10.90 0.78 1.54
C VAL A 232 -11.53 -0.57 1.92
N CYS A 233 -10.78 -1.66 1.93
CA CYS A 233 -11.24 -2.96 2.42
C CYS A 233 -11.25 -3.06 3.96
N GLY A 234 -10.79 -2.03 4.67
CA GLY A 234 -10.74 -1.94 6.13
C GLY A 234 -9.48 -2.51 6.76
N ILE A 235 -8.55 -3.07 5.98
CA ILE A 235 -7.24 -3.51 6.49
C ILE A 235 -6.35 -2.30 6.73
N GLN A 236 -5.79 -2.23 7.93
CA GLN A 236 -4.82 -1.23 8.33
C GLN A 236 -3.44 -1.86 8.47
N PHE A 237 -2.43 -1.28 7.84
CA PHE A 237 -1.08 -1.84 7.77
C PHE A 237 -0.01 -0.73 7.75
N CYS A 238 1.24 -1.12 8.00
CA CYS A 238 2.37 -0.20 7.88
C CYS A 238 2.78 -0.06 6.41
N PHE A 239 2.77 1.15 5.88
CA PHE A 239 3.17 1.42 4.49
C PHE A 239 4.59 0.94 4.16
N ASN A 240 5.51 1.01 5.12
CA ASN A 240 6.93 0.72 4.89
C ASN A 240 7.29 -0.78 4.89
N CYS A 241 6.62 -1.58 5.73
CA CYS A 241 6.98 -2.99 5.93
C CYS A 241 5.84 -3.97 5.57
N PHE A 242 4.68 -3.46 5.16
CA PHE A 242 3.48 -4.21 4.79
C PHE A 242 2.91 -5.14 5.87
N SER A 243 3.45 -5.09 7.09
CA SER A 243 2.94 -5.82 8.25
C SER A 243 1.74 -5.09 8.86
N ASN A 244 1.04 -5.77 9.78
CA ASN A 244 0.03 -5.15 10.62
C ASN A 244 0.56 -3.83 11.20
N ALA A 245 -0.29 -2.81 11.17
CA ALA A 245 0.06 -1.50 11.67
C ALA A 245 0.44 -1.58 13.16
N HIS A 246 1.65 -1.13 13.45
CA HIS A 246 2.40 -1.50 14.66
C HIS A 246 2.88 -0.29 15.47
N SER A 247 2.25 0.89 15.32
CA SER A 247 2.48 2.04 16.18
C SER A 247 2.20 1.69 17.65
N PRO A 248 3.08 2.05 18.61
CA PRO A 248 4.19 3.00 18.48
C PRO A 248 5.55 2.40 18.07
N CYS A 249 5.63 1.10 17.74
CA CYS A 249 6.89 0.50 17.30
C CYS A 249 7.32 1.04 15.93
N THR A 250 8.61 1.35 15.79
CA THR A 250 9.25 1.46 14.47
C THR A 250 9.25 0.09 13.79
N CYS A 251 9.37 0.04 12.46
CA CYS A 251 9.49 -1.23 11.73
C CYS A 251 10.67 -2.07 12.22
N HIS A 252 11.76 -1.42 12.67
CA HIS A 252 12.92 -2.10 13.23
C HIS A 252 12.57 -2.84 14.53
N ILE A 253 11.99 -2.13 15.52
CA ILE A 253 11.55 -2.71 16.79
C ILE A 253 10.55 -3.83 16.55
N TRP A 254 9.59 -3.61 15.64
CA TRP A 254 8.59 -4.62 15.31
C TRP A 254 9.21 -5.89 14.73
N ARG A 255 10.14 -5.76 13.77
CA ARG A 255 10.85 -6.90 13.18
C ARG A 255 11.64 -7.69 14.21
N MET A 256 12.32 -7.02 15.14
CA MET A 256 13.03 -7.69 16.24
C MET A 256 12.07 -8.47 17.14
N TRP A 257 10.94 -7.85 17.51
CA TRP A 257 9.93 -8.48 18.36
C TRP A 257 9.33 -9.73 17.72
N VAL A 258 8.94 -9.65 16.44
CA VAL A 258 8.39 -10.79 15.69
C VAL A 258 9.40 -11.94 15.64
N LYS A 259 10.65 -11.65 15.28
CA LYS A 259 11.72 -12.66 15.27
C LYS A 259 11.92 -13.31 16.64
N ARG A 260 11.87 -12.53 17.72
CA ARG A 260 11.98 -13.07 19.08
C ARG A 260 10.78 -13.93 19.47
N CYS A 261 9.57 -13.54 19.04
CA CYS A 261 8.36 -14.34 19.21
C CYS A 261 8.44 -15.69 18.48
N GLU A 262 9.07 -15.75 17.30
CA GLU A 262 9.26 -17.01 16.57
C GLU A 262 10.21 -17.97 17.32
N VAL A 263 11.29 -17.44 17.90
CA VAL A 263 12.32 -18.24 18.60
C VAL A 263 11.90 -18.60 20.03
N GLU A 264 11.43 -17.63 20.80
CA GLU A 264 11.18 -17.76 22.25
C GLU A 264 9.68 -17.83 22.62
N GLY A 265 8.78 -17.49 21.68
CA GLY A 265 7.33 -17.53 21.90
C GLY A 265 6.78 -18.95 22.10
N GLN A 266 7.39 -19.95 21.47
CA GLN A 266 6.98 -21.36 21.64
C GLN A 266 7.35 -21.89 23.03
N ASN A 267 8.52 -21.51 23.56
CA ASN A 267 8.99 -21.89 24.91
C ASN A 267 8.23 -21.17 26.03
N THR A 268 7.53 -20.08 25.73
CA THR A 268 6.70 -19.31 26.67
C THR A 268 5.20 -19.63 26.58
N GLY A 269 4.74 -20.12 25.42
CA GLY A 269 3.32 -20.41 25.13
C GLY A 269 2.67 -21.50 26.00
N TRP A 270 3.45 -22.37 26.63
CA TRP A 270 2.91 -23.39 27.55
C TRP A 270 2.48 -22.83 28.91
N ILE A 271 2.84 -21.58 29.22
CA ILE A 271 2.61 -20.96 30.53
C ILE A 271 1.32 -20.11 30.57
N GLU A 272 0.72 -19.82 29.41
CA GLU A 272 -0.57 -19.12 29.33
C GLU A 272 -1.72 -20.12 29.24
N ALA A 273 -2.15 -20.63 30.39
CA ALA A 273 -3.43 -21.31 30.45
C ALA A 273 -4.54 -20.29 30.16
N ASN A 274 -5.51 -20.67 29.32
CA ASN A 274 -6.83 -20.00 29.19
C ASN A 274 -7.62 -19.94 30.53
N THR A 275 -6.99 -20.37 31.61
CA THR A 275 -7.51 -20.57 32.95
C THR A 275 -6.55 -19.92 33.94
N LYS A 276 -7.05 -19.00 34.77
CA LYS A 276 -6.31 -18.42 35.91
C LYS A 276 -6.99 -18.77 37.22
N VAL A 277 -6.22 -18.69 38.31
CA VAL A 277 -6.72 -18.97 39.66
C VAL A 277 -7.26 -17.68 40.29
N CYS A 278 -8.44 -17.75 40.89
CA CYS A 278 -9.02 -16.64 41.63
C CYS A 278 -8.20 -16.34 42.91
N PRO A 279 -7.77 -15.08 43.14
CA PRO A 279 -6.98 -14.74 44.34
C PRO A 279 -7.79 -14.81 45.64
N GLY A 280 -9.12 -14.81 45.57
CA GLY A 280 -9.99 -14.87 46.74
C GLY A 280 -10.35 -16.29 47.19
N CYS A 281 -10.61 -17.21 46.24
CA CYS A 281 -11.10 -18.55 46.57
C CYS A 281 -10.30 -19.72 45.96
N GLY A 282 -9.27 -19.45 45.16
CA GLY A 282 -8.45 -20.51 44.55
C GLY A 282 -9.10 -21.27 43.39
N ASN A 283 -10.35 -20.98 43.03
CA ASN A 283 -11.00 -21.64 41.91
C ASN A 283 -10.45 -21.20 40.56
N ALA A 284 -10.41 -22.13 39.61
CA ALA A 284 -10.09 -21.87 38.22
C ALA A 284 -11.16 -20.99 37.55
N VAL A 285 -10.72 -19.97 36.80
CA VAL A 285 -11.53 -18.99 36.07
C VAL A 285 -11.07 -18.96 34.62
N ILE A 286 -12.01 -19.13 33.68
CA ILE A 286 -11.75 -19.09 32.24
C ILE A 286 -12.16 -17.73 31.70
N LYS A 287 -11.38 -17.19 30.75
CA LYS A 287 -11.70 -15.92 30.09
C LYS A 287 -12.78 -16.10 29.03
N ALA A 288 -13.84 -15.28 29.09
CA ALA A 288 -15.01 -15.38 28.19
C ALA A 288 -15.22 -14.12 27.32
N GLY A 289 -14.27 -13.19 27.30
CA GLY A 289 -14.32 -11.96 26.52
C GLY A 289 -13.00 -11.18 26.63
N GLY A 290 -12.89 -10.05 25.90
CA GLY A 290 -11.64 -9.28 25.86
C GLY A 290 -11.28 -8.52 27.14
N CYS A 291 -12.25 -8.24 28.02
CA CYS A 291 -11.98 -7.47 29.24
C CYS A 291 -10.98 -8.20 30.15
N ASN A 292 -9.95 -7.49 30.60
CA ASN A 292 -8.96 -8.02 31.54
C ASN A 292 -9.38 -7.83 33.01
N GLN A 293 -10.48 -7.14 33.29
CA GLN A 293 -11.09 -7.11 34.62
C GLN A 293 -12.08 -8.27 34.72
N MET A 294 -11.72 -9.27 35.51
CA MET A 294 -12.49 -10.51 35.65
C MET A 294 -13.22 -10.52 37.00
N THR A 295 -14.37 -11.17 37.04
CA THR A 295 -15.13 -11.40 38.29
C THR A 295 -15.31 -12.89 38.50
N CYS A 296 -14.82 -13.42 39.61
CA CYS A 296 -15.04 -14.80 39.99
C CYS A 296 -16.48 -15.02 40.49
N ARG A 297 -16.96 -16.26 40.43
CA ARG A 297 -18.27 -16.66 41.00
C ARG A 297 -18.39 -16.40 42.51
N CYS A 298 -17.27 -16.30 43.23
CA CYS A 298 -17.25 -15.91 44.65
C CYS A 298 -17.39 -14.40 44.89
N GLY A 299 -17.48 -13.58 43.82
CA GLY A 299 -17.57 -12.11 43.90
C GLY A 299 -16.22 -11.38 43.87
N GLN A 300 -15.10 -12.08 44.04
CA GLN A 300 -13.77 -11.46 43.93
C GLN A 300 -13.52 -10.99 42.50
N THR A 301 -13.23 -9.70 42.33
CA THR A 301 -12.75 -9.15 41.05
C THR A 301 -11.22 -9.17 41.01
N PHE A 302 -10.63 -9.48 39.86
CA PHE A 302 -9.17 -9.53 39.71
C PHE A 302 -8.73 -9.19 38.28
N CYS A 303 -7.45 -8.84 38.13
CA CYS A 303 -6.85 -8.50 36.86
C CYS A 303 -6.32 -9.75 36.18
N TRP A 304 -6.75 -10.00 34.95
CA TRP A 304 -6.29 -11.14 34.17
C TRP A 304 -4.79 -11.09 33.89
N LEU A 305 -4.18 -9.91 33.77
CA LEU A 305 -2.76 -9.81 33.43
C LEU A 305 -1.87 -10.25 34.60
N CYS A 306 -2.06 -9.68 35.79
CA CYS A 306 -1.20 -9.96 36.96
C CYS A 306 -1.77 -11.00 37.94
N GLY A 307 -3.06 -11.34 37.86
CA GLY A 307 -3.74 -12.22 38.82
C GLY A 307 -4.11 -11.56 40.16
N GLY A 308 -3.72 -10.29 40.36
CA GLY A 308 -4.01 -9.55 41.59
C GLY A 308 -5.46 -9.08 41.69
N PRO A 309 -6.02 -8.95 42.91
CA PRO A 309 -7.37 -8.44 43.12
C PRO A 309 -7.55 -7.02 42.53
N THR A 310 -8.70 -6.75 41.91
CA THR A 310 -9.04 -5.44 41.34
C THR A 310 -9.95 -4.64 42.25
N GLY A 311 -9.79 -3.31 42.25
CA GLY A 311 -10.46 -2.34 43.12
C GLY A 311 -9.81 -0.96 42.97
N LYS A 312 -10.11 0.02 43.84
CA LYS A 312 -9.47 1.35 43.83
C LYS A 312 -7.92 1.26 43.84
N SER A 313 -7.38 0.23 44.50
CA SER A 313 -5.94 0.00 44.65
C SER A 313 -5.21 -0.49 43.39
N HIS A 314 -5.90 -1.08 42.40
CA HIS A 314 -5.20 -1.63 41.23
C HIS A 314 -4.80 -0.53 40.21
N CYS A 315 -5.50 0.61 40.20
CA CYS A 315 -5.27 1.69 39.21
C CYS A 315 -4.87 3.04 39.83
N LEU A 316 -5.13 3.29 41.12
CA LEU A 316 -4.92 4.61 41.74
C LEU A 316 -3.89 4.61 42.88
N GLU A 317 -3.59 3.47 43.51
CA GLU A 317 -2.69 3.39 44.68
C GLU A 317 -1.60 2.33 44.49
N GLY A 318 -0.48 2.73 43.88
CA GLY A 318 0.82 2.06 44.03
C GLY A 318 1.05 0.74 43.27
N HIS A 319 0.04 0.11 42.67
CA HIS A 319 0.23 -1.12 41.89
C HIS A 319 0.51 -0.85 40.41
N SER A 320 1.76 -1.04 39.96
CA SER A 320 2.10 -1.04 38.53
C SER A 320 2.04 -2.46 37.96
N CYS A 321 0.91 -2.81 37.33
CA CYS A 321 0.76 -4.09 36.65
C CYS A 321 1.50 -4.16 35.31
N ASN A 322 1.91 -3.02 34.73
CA ASN A 322 2.49 -2.96 33.39
C ASN A 322 4.02 -2.90 33.41
N SER A 323 4.61 -2.32 34.46
CA SER A 323 6.07 -2.23 34.60
C SER A 323 6.68 -3.56 35.05
N PHE A 324 7.83 -3.90 34.48
CA PHE A 324 8.63 -5.04 34.95
C PHE A 324 9.58 -4.58 36.06
N THR A 325 9.51 -5.22 37.22
CA THR A 325 10.44 -4.98 38.33
C THR A 325 11.51 -6.07 38.34
N LYS A 326 12.78 -5.67 38.48
CA LYS A 326 13.89 -6.63 38.50
C LYS A 326 13.87 -7.44 39.80
N ALA A 327 14.14 -8.75 39.71
CA ALA A 327 14.38 -9.55 40.90
C ALA A 327 15.88 -9.56 41.17
N GLU A 328 16.30 -9.06 42.32
CA GLU A 328 17.72 -8.87 42.67
C GLU A 328 18.51 -10.18 42.74
N LEU A 329 17.82 -11.32 42.88
CA LEU A 329 18.41 -12.65 43.08
C LEU A 329 18.65 -13.45 41.78
N LEU A 330 18.26 -12.93 40.61
CA LEU A 330 18.37 -13.66 39.34
C LEU A 330 19.60 -13.25 38.53
N GLY A 331 20.31 -14.24 37.99
CA GLY A 331 21.40 -14.01 37.03
C GLY A 331 20.92 -13.37 35.71
N PRO A 332 21.82 -12.77 34.91
CA PRO A 332 21.46 -11.93 33.77
C PRO A 332 20.61 -12.65 32.71
N THR A 333 20.95 -13.90 32.37
CA THR A 333 20.19 -14.71 31.39
C THR A 333 18.78 -15.01 31.87
N SER A 334 18.62 -15.41 33.12
CA SER A 334 17.30 -15.68 33.72
C SER A 334 16.48 -14.40 33.80
N GLN A 335 17.12 -13.29 34.19
CA GLN A 335 16.50 -11.97 34.30
C GLN A 335 15.95 -11.48 32.95
N ASP A 336 16.69 -11.71 31.86
CA ASP A 336 16.25 -11.37 30.51
C ASP A 336 15.05 -12.21 30.07
N PHE A 337 15.08 -13.53 30.30
CA PHE A 337 13.95 -14.42 30.00
C PHE A 337 12.67 -14.01 30.74
N PHE A 338 12.74 -13.74 32.04
CA PHE A 338 11.56 -13.30 32.81
C PHE A 338 11.05 -11.92 32.37
N ARG A 339 11.95 -11.03 31.96
CA ARG A 339 11.60 -9.73 31.39
C ARG A 339 10.87 -9.92 30.07
N TYR A 340 11.41 -10.70 29.14
CA TYR A 340 10.75 -11.03 27.88
C TYR A 340 9.37 -11.63 28.13
N LYS A 341 9.28 -12.66 28.98
CA LYS A 341 8.02 -13.30 29.37
C LYS A 341 6.98 -12.29 29.89
N HIS A 342 7.39 -11.33 30.72
CA HIS A 342 6.50 -10.29 31.24
C HIS A 342 5.85 -9.47 30.13
N TYR A 343 6.63 -8.99 29.16
CA TYR A 343 6.09 -8.18 28.06
C TYR A 343 5.34 -9.04 27.03
N TYR A 344 5.83 -10.24 26.74
CA TYR A 344 5.21 -11.19 25.81
C TYR A 344 3.81 -11.59 26.25
N VAL A 345 3.63 -11.95 27.52
CA VAL A 345 2.32 -12.33 28.07
C VAL A 345 1.30 -11.19 27.93
N ARG A 346 1.72 -9.94 28.14
CA ARG A 346 0.82 -8.78 27.99
C ARG A 346 0.48 -8.51 26.54
N TYR A 347 1.48 -8.54 25.67
CA TYR A 347 1.30 -8.45 24.22
C TYR A 347 0.31 -9.50 23.71
N ARG A 348 0.49 -10.78 24.08
CA ARG A 348 -0.41 -11.88 23.71
C ARG A 348 -1.81 -11.71 24.28
N CYS A 349 -1.93 -11.49 25.60
CA CYS A 349 -3.23 -11.31 26.24
C CYS A 349 -4.07 -10.18 25.61
N HIS A 350 -3.45 -9.07 25.19
CA HIS A 350 -4.18 -8.00 24.50
C HIS A 350 -4.51 -8.36 23.05
N ASN A 351 -3.69 -9.14 22.37
CA ASN A 351 -4.00 -9.66 21.04
C ASN A 351 -5.23 -10.60 21.09
N ASP A 352 -5.25 -11.55 22.02
CA ASP A 352 -6.41 -12.44 22.23
C ASP A 352 -7.67 -11.63 22.61
N SER A 353 -7.48 -10.54 23.38
CA SER A 353 -8.58 -9.63 23.73
C SER A 353 -9.15 -8.92 22.49
N LEU A 354 -8.28 -8.47 21.59
CA LEU A 354 -8.66 -7.83 20.34
C LEU A 354 -9.42 -8.80 19.42
N GLU A 355 -9.00 -10.06 19.33
CA GLU A 355 -9.71 -11.09 18.57
C GLU A 355 -11.14 -11.29 19.09
N MET A 356 -11.31 -11.48 20.41
CA MET A 356 -12.62 -11.62 21.03
C MET A 356 -13.50 -10.37 20.86
N GLU A 357 -12.92 -9.17 20.98
CA GLU A 357 -13.65 -7.90 20.80
C GLU A 357 -14.03 -7.66 19.32
N THR A 358 -13.25 -8.17 18.38
CA THR A 358 -13.57 -8.13 16.94
C THR A 358 -14.77 -9.03 16.62
N LEU A 359 -14.83 -10.23 17.20
CA LEU A 359 -15.99 -11.12 17.10
C LEU A 359 -17.25 -10.49 17.72
N LEU A 360 -17.09 -9.76 18.83
CA LEU A 360 -18.18 -9.00 19.44
C LEU A 360 -18.71 -7.91 18.50
N LYS A 361 -17.82 -7.16 17.83
CA LYS A 361 -18.21 -6.16 16.81
C LYS A 361 -19.05 -6.80 15.70
N GLN A 362 -18.60 -7.93 15.17
CA GLN A 362 -19.32 -8.66 14.10
C GLN A 362 -20.71 -9.13 14.57
N SER A 363 -20.80 -9.69 15.78
CA SER A 363 -22.08 -10.11 16.36
C SER A 363 -23.07 -8.94 16.50
N LEU A 364 -22.59 -7.76 16.92
CA LEU A 364 -23.44 -6.57 17.06
C LEU A 364 -23.86 -5.98 15.73
N GLN A 365 -22.99 -6.02 14.71
CA GLN A 365 -23.34 -5.62 13.35
C GLN A 365 -24.41 -6.53 12.75
N ASN A 366 -24.31 -7.85 12.96
CA ASN A 366 -25.30 -8.81 12.46
C ASN A 366 -26.67 -8.68 13.15
N LYS A 367 -26.71 -8.32 14.44
CA LYS A 367 -27.96 -8.09 15.18
C LYS A 367 -28.72 -6.84 14.73
N LYS A 368 -28.04 -5.87 14.12
CA LYS A 368 -28.64 -4.64 13.58
C LYS A 368 -29.32 -4.80 12.22
N CYS A 369 -29.55 -6.04 11.75
CA CYS A 369 -30.32 -6.30 10.54
C CYS A 369 -31.79 -6.63 10.89
N PRO A 370 -32.70 -5.64 11.01
CA PRO A 370 -34.12 -5.94 10.91
C PRO A 370 -34.43 -6.27 9.44
N LEU A 371 -35.14 -7.38 9.24
CA LEU A 371 -35.74 -7.81 7.98
C LEU A 371 -36.37 -6.65 7.20
N PRO A 372 -36.37 -6.67 5.85
CA PRO A 372 -36.98 -5.62 5.06
C PRO A 372 -38.49 -5.58 5.27
N PHE A 373 -38.96 -4.44 5.78
CA PHE A 373 -40.23 -3.81 5.46
C PHE A 373 -41.48 -4.71 5.54
N SER A 374 -42.00 -4.91 6.76
CA SER A 374 -43.44 -5.15 6.91
C SER A 374 -44.13 -3.81 7.15
N LEU A 375 -44.89 -3.37 6.14
CA LEU A 375 -45.85 -2.27 6.25
C LEU A 375 -46.87 -2.61 7.34
N SER A 376 -46.75 -1.98 8.51
CA SER A 376 -47.86 -1.87 9.45
C SER A 376 -48.15 -0.38 9.70
N PRO A 377 -49.38 0.09 9.45
CA PRO A 377 -49.77 1.47 9.65
C PRO A 377 -50.29 1.65 11.08
N HIS A 378 -49.40 1.67 12.08
CA HIS A 378 -49.78 2.07 13.43
C HIS A 378 -48.84 3.16 13.98
N PRO A 379 -49.36 4.37 14.30
CA PRO A 379 -48.57 5.51 14.74
C PRO A 379 -48.29 5.44 16.25
N THR A 380 -47.70 4.35 16.72
CA THR A 380 -47.18 4.23 18.09
C THR A 380 -45.79 3.60 18.14
N ASP A 381 -44.97 3.86 17.12
CA ASP A 381 -43.55 3.50 17.19
C ASP A 381 -42.74 4.67 17.73
N ARG A 382 -42.14 4.44 18.91
CA ARG A 382 -41.07 5.29 19.45
C ARG A 382 -39.96 5.34 18.39
N PRO A 383 -39.30 6.49 18.16
CA PRO A 383 -38.14 6.52 17.28
C PRO A 383 -37.15 5.47 17.78
N THR A 384 -36.82 4.51 16.93
CA THR A 384 -35.83 3.48 17.19
C THR A 384 -34.58 4.18 17.72
N ARG A 385 -34.22 3.92 18.98
CA ARG A 385 -33.04 4.53 19.62
C ARG A 385 -31.86 4.28 18.70
N ASP A 386 -31.19 5.34 18.26
CA ASP A 386 -30.03 5.23 17.39
C ASP A 386 -28.89 4.51 18.14
N GLU A 387 -28.73 3.21 17.86
CA GLU A 387 -27.71 2.37 18.49
C GLU A 387 -26.31 2.61 17.87
N ASN A 388 -26.14 3.58 16.98
CA ASN A 388 -24.87 3.83 16.28
C ASN A 388 -23.71 4.14 17.24
N TRP A 389 -23.99 4.75 18.39
CA TRP A 389 -22.98 5.03 19.42
C TRP A 389 -22.27 3.77 19.95
N VAL A 390 -22.95 2.60 19.98
CA VAL A 390 -22.35 1.33 20.42
C VAL A 390 -21.25 0.88 19.45
N LEU A 391 -21.50 1.02 18.15
CA LEU A 391 -20.53 0.66 17.12
C LEU A 391 -19.33 1.61 17.15
N VAL A 392 -19.57 2.91 17.32
CA VAL A 392 -18.52 3.91 17.51
C VAL A 392 -17.68 3.58 18.75
N GLY A 393 -18.33 3.23 19.87
CA GLY A 393 -17.65 2.83 21.11
C GLY A 393 -16.76 1.61 20.93
N ILE A 394 -17.24 0.57 20.25
CA ILE A 394 -16.44 -0.62 19.96
C ILE A 394 -15.30 -0.32 18.99
N GLN A 395 -15.51 0.53 17.99
CA GLN A 395 -14.44 0.93 17.09
C GLN A 395 -13.32 1.66 17.85
N LYS A 396 -13.67 2.54 18.80
CA LYS A 396 -12.68 3.17 19.68
C LYS A 396 -11.97 2.14 20.57
N LEU A 397 -12.69 1.18 21.14
CA LEU A 397 -12.09 0.09 21.92
C LEU A 397 -11.05 -0.69 21.11
N LEU A 398 -11.39 -1.12 19.89
CA LEU A 398 -10.48 -1.88 19.01
C LEU A 398 -9.23 -1.06 18.65
N LEU A 399 -9.38 0.23 18.33
CA LEU A 399 -8.25 1.12 18.06
C LEU A 399 -7.34 1.25 19.29
N SER A 400 -7.91 1.46 20.48
CA SER A 400 -7.14 1.54 21.72
C SER A 400 -6.42 0.23 22.06
N ARG A 401 -7.07 -0.91 21.87
CA ARG A 401 -6.43 -2.23 22.03
C ARG A 401 -5.25 -2.39 21.09
N ARG A 402 -5.45 -2.07 19.82
CA ARG A 402 -4.39 -2.21 18.82
C ARG A 402 -3.16 -1.43 19.22
N PHE A 403 -3.32 -0.15 19.54
CA PHE A 403 -2.22 0.68 20.00
C PHE A 403 -1.54 0.07 21.24
N LEU A 404 -2.33 -0.35 22.23
CA LEU A 404 -1.83 -0.92 23.48
C LEU A 404 -1.02 -2.22 23.28
N ILE A 405 -1.39 -3.08 22.34
CA ILE A 405 -0.64 -4.31 22.00
C ILE A 405 0.81 -3.96 21.68
N TYR A 406 1.04 -2.96 20.83
CA TYR A 406 2.37 -2.59 20.36
C TYR A 406 3.17 -1.73 21.35
N THR A 407 2.52 -1.15 22.37
CA THR A 407 3.26 -0.47 23.46
C THR A 407 4.16 -1.43 24.25
N TYR A 408 3.82 -2.72 24.36
CA TYR A 408 4.64 -3.68 25.11
C TYR A 408 5.94 -4.06 24.41
N PRO A 409 5.96 -4.44 23.11
CA PRO A 409 7.18 -4.58 22.33
C PRO A 409 8.02 -3.29 22.34
N PHE A 410 7.38 -2.13 22.16
CA PHE A 410 8.05 -0.83 22.22
C PHE A 410 8.75 -0.64 23.57
N ALA A 411 8.03 -0.80 24.67
CA ALA A 411 8.58 -0.63 26.02
C ALA A 411 9.69 -1.64 26.33
N PHE A 412 9.57 -2.88 25.84
CA PHE A 412 10.59 -3.91 26.01
C PHE A 412 11.95 -3.49 25.41
N TYR A 413 11.95 -2.96 24.18
CA TYR A 413 13.20 -2.55 23.53
C TYR A 413 13.65 -1.14 23.96
N MET A 414 12.74 -0.17 24.04
CA MET A 414 13.07 1.24 24.35
C MET A 414 13.58 1.45 25.76
N PHE A 415 12.96 0.79 26.74
CA PHE A 415 13.38 0.85 28.15
C PHE A 415 14.24 -0.36 28.54
N GLY A 416 14.72 -1.12 27.55
CA GLY A 416 15.70 -2.17 27.72
C GLY A 416 17.11 -1.71 27.41
N ASN A 417 18.10 -2.42 27.95
CA ASN A 417 19.50 -2.19 27.59
C ASN A 417 19.84 -2.72 26.18
N GLU A 418 18.88 -3.30 25.44
CA GLU A 418 19.09 -3.94 24.15
C GLU A 418 19.24 -2.94 22.97
N LEU A 419 18.75 -1.70 23.12
CA LEU A 419 18.94 -0.63 22.13
C LEU A 419 20.14 0.29 22.45
N ALA A 420 21.09 -0.16 23.29
CA ALA A 420 22.24 0.65 23.70
C ALA A 420 23.40 0.68 22.67
N GLY A 421 23.29 -0.04 21.56
CA GLY A 421 24.18 0.06 20.40
C GLY A 421 23.74 1.17 19.43
N ASN A 422 24.67 1.66 18.60
CA ASN A 422 24.54 2.79 17.65
C ASN A 422 23.43 2.68 16.57
N ASP A 423 22.40 1.86 16.76
CA ASP A 423 21.41 1.48 15.73
C ASP A 423 20.08 2.25 15.82
N LEU A 424 20.00 3.31 16.63
CA LEU A 424 18.90 4.28 16.55
C LEU A 424 19.30 5.42 15.59
N PRO A 425 18.49 5.74 14.56
CA PRO A 425 18.50 7.09 14.03
C PRO A 425 17.95 8.00 15.13
N ASN A 426 18.87 8.77 15.71
CA ASN A 426 18.67 9.85 16.68
C ASN A 426 18.24 9.49 18.11
N LYS A 427 19.02 10.04 19.06
CA LYS A 427 18.70 10.16 20.49
C LYS A 427 17.41 10.96 20.74
N ASP A 428 16.89 11.67 19.74
CA ASP A 428 15.72 12.56 19.82
C ASP A 428 14.38 11.82 20.00
N ILE A 429 14.27 10.55 19.59
CA ILE A 429 13.03 9.77 19.81
C ILE A 429 12.77 9.56 21.30
N ARG A 430 13.81 9.52 22.15
CA ARG A 430 13.64 9.40 23.59
C ARG A 430 13.08 10.66 24.25
N GLN A 431 13.25 11.84 23.64
CA GLN A 431 12.79 13.11 24.20
C GLN A 431 11.37 13.50 23.76
N ASN A 432 10.89 13.01 22.61
CA ASN A 432 9.56 13.35 22.09
C ASN A 432 8.40 12.52 22.69
N PHE A 433 8.69 11.59 23.59
CA PHE A 433 7.67 10.70 24.22
C PHE A 433 7.70 10.73 25.76
N ILE A 434 8.36 11.72 26.38
CA ILE A 434 8.27 12.03 27.81
C ILE A 434 7.35 13.23 28.02
#